data_AF-C3R464-F1
#
_entry.id   AF-C3R464-F1
#
_cell.length_a   1.000
_cell.length_b   1.000
_cell.length_c   1.000
_cell.angle_alpha   90.00
_cell.angle_beta   90.00
_cell.angle_gamma   90.00
#
_symmetry.space_group_name_H-M   'P 1'
#
loop_
_entity.id
_entity.type
_entity.pdbx_description
1 polymer ?
#
loop_
_entity_poly.entity_id
_entity_poly.type
_entity_poly.pdbx_seq_one_letter_code
_entity_poly.pdbx_strand_id
1 'polypeptide(L)'
;MYDWGLGDYKCLSIVINMIDMEDLQRYPIGIQTFSEIREGNYLYIDKTEYVYRMTHSSAKYMFLSRPRRFGKSLLTSTLHSYFSGRKELFHGLAMEKLEKEWVEYPVLHFDMSTAKHADSEQLLQELNLKLYGYEQIYGRLEEEVNPNQRLMGLIKRAYEQTGKKVVVLIDEYDAPLLDVVHERENLDVLRNIMRNFYSPLKACDPYLRYVFLTGITKFSQLSIFSELNNIKNISMDEPYAAICGISEDEIRLQMKDDLGGLAKKLEITPEEALMKLKENYDGYHFTSPSPDIYNPFSLLNAFADGKFNSYWFGSGTPTYLIKMLNKFGVKPSEIGCKQLKSSVFDAPTETVTDAVPLLYQSGYITIKDYNKMLDLYTLDIPNKEVRLGLMESLLPYYVNNKTPEATTMVAYLFYDIQNGDMDAALHRLQ
;
A
#
# COMPACT_ATOMS: atom_id res chain seq x y z
N MET A 1 -28.18 -69.51 1.85
CA MET A 1 -27.63 -68.55 2.83
C MET A 1 -26.94 -67.48 2.01
N TYR A 2 -27.43 -66.25 2.10
CA TYR A 2 -27.11 -65.15 1.18
C TYR A 2 -25.68 -64.63 1.34
N ASP A 3 -25.17 -64.21 0.19
CA ASP A 3 -23.93 -63.49 -0.09
C ASP A 3 -24.03 -61.99 0.29
N TRP A 4 -22.94 -61.25 0.02
CA TRP A 4 -22.67 -59.80 0.17
C TRP A 4 -22.13 -59.38 1.54
N GLY A 5 -20.98 -58.72 1.69
CA GLY A 5 -20.03 -58.09 0.77
C GLY A 5 -19.31 -57.00 1.56
N LEU A 6 -18.05 -57.23 1.93
CA LEU A 6 -17.20 -56.28 2.68
C LEU A 6 -16.22 -55.61 1.69
N GLY A 7 -16.74 -54.63 0.95
CA GLY A 7 -15.98 -53.64 0.20
C GLY A 7 -16.63 -52.28 0.41
N ASP A 8 -15.85 -51.20 0.39
CA ASP A 8 -16.30 -49.79 0.39
C ASP A 8 -16.40 -48.99 1.70
N TYR A 9 -15.47 -49.18 2.65
CA TYR A 9 -15.31 -48.20 3.77
C TYR A 9 -13.94 -47.55 3.90
N LYS A 10 -12.96 -47.90 3.05
CA LYS A 10 -11.63 -47.27 3.04
C LYS A 10 -11.38 -46.30 1.89
N CYS A 11 -12.25 -46.25 0.87
CA CYS A 11 -12.13 -45.30 -0.22
C CYS A 11 -12.82 -43.96 0.10
N LEU A 12 -13.91 -43.96 0.88
CA LEU A 12 -14.61 -42.72 1.25
C LEU A 12 -13.79 -41.77 2.16
N SER A 13 -12.99 -42.30 3.09
CA SER A 13 -12.20 -41.45 4.02
C SER A 13 -10.99 -40.79 3.37
N ILE A 14 -10.52 -41.31 2.22
CA ILE A 14 -9.44 -40.70 1.43
C ILE A 14 -10.04 -39.69 0.44
N VAL A 15 -11.22 -39.97 -0.12
CA VAL A 15 -11.91 -39.04 -1.01
C VAL A 15 -12.45 -37.80 -0.27
N ILE A 16 -12.91 -37.94 0.98
CA ILE A 16 -13.31 -36.77 1.81
C ILE A 16 -12.12 -35.86 2.14
N ASN A 17 -10.90 -36.39 2.26
CA ASN A 17 -9.69 -35.59 2.50
C ASN A 17 -9.07 -34.99 1.22
N MET A 18 -9.42 -35.47 0.03
CA MET A 18 -8.98 -34.87 -1.24
C MET A 18 -9.93 -33.80 -1.75
N ILE A 19 -11.23 -33.86 -1.41
CA ILE A 19 -12.23 -32.86 -1.80
C ILE A 19 -12.08 -31.55 -1.01
N ASP A 20 -11.49 -31.56 0.20
CA ASP A 20 -11.36 -30.34 1.01
C ASP A 20 -10.06 -29.53 0.78
N MET A 21 -9.11 -30.01 -0.03
CA MET A 21 -7.85 -29.29 -0.30
C MET A 21 -7.88 -28.47 -1.60
N GLU A 22 -8.78 -28.79 -2.54
CA GLU A 22 -8.95 -28.05 -3.81
C GLU A 22 -9.82 -26.79 -3.65
N ASP A 23 -10.67 -26.73 -2.62
CA ASP A 23 -11.57 -25.59 -2.34
C ASP A 23 -11.04 -24.62 -1.26
N LEU A 24 -9.85 -24.85 -0.71
CA LEU A 24 -9.24 -23.98 0.29
C LEU A 24 -8.64 -22.74 -0.38
N GLN A 25 -9.46 -21.68 -0.48
CA GLN A 25 -9.05 -20.38 -0.99
C GLN A 25 -7.78 -19.89 -0.26
N ARG A 26 -6.74 -19.53 -1.04
CA ARG A 26 -5.42 -19.17 -0.49
C ARG A 26 -5.32 -17.68 -0.22
N TYR A 27 -4.54 -17.27 0.78
CA TYR A 27 -4.26 -15.84 0.99
C TYR A 27 -3.14 -15.35 0.06
N PRO A 28 -3.32 -14.21 -0.65
CA PRO A 28 -2.33 -13.68 -1.60
C PRO A 28 -1.19 -12.94 -0.89
N ILE A 29 -0.45 -13.63 0.00
CA ILE A 29 0.62 -13.00 0.78
C ILE A 29 1.81 -12.72 -0.13
N GLY A 30 2.07 -11.43 -0.37
CA GLY A 30 3.16 -10.98 -1.24
C GLY A 30 2.83 -10.96 -2.74
N ILE A 31 1.63 -11.42 -3.13
CA ILE A 31 1.16 -11.36 -4.51
C ILE A 31 0.50 -10.00 -4.74
N GLN A 32 0.98 -9.27 -5.73
CA GLN A 32 0.47 -7.95 -6.10
C GLN A 32 -0.16 -7.93 -7.50
N THR A 33 -0.05 -9.03 -8.23
CA THR A 33 -0.60 -9.19 -9.57
C THR A 33 -2.07 -9.58 -9.50
N PHE A 34 -2.96 -8.72 -10.00
CA PHE A 34 -4.40 -8.99 -9.97
C PHE A 34 -4.76 -10.26 -10.74
N SER A 35 -4.19 -10.48 -11.94
CA SER A 35 -4.49 -11.69 -12.72
C SER A 35 -4.09 -12.96 -11.99
N GLU A 36 -2.92 -12.98 -11.35
CA GLU A 36 -2.44 -14.12 -10.57
C GLU A 36 -3.39 -14.46 -9.40
N ILE A 37 -3.91 -13.44 -8.72
CA ILE A 37 -4.88 -13.62 -7.64
C ILE A 37 -6.18 -14.25 -8.18
N ARG A 38 -6.69 -13.73 -9.30
CA ARG A 38 -7.95 -14.18 -9.90
C ARG A 38 -7.85 -15.56 -10.55
N GLU A 39 -6.74 -15.87 -11.20
CA GLU A 39 -6.49 -17.15 -11.87
C GLU A 39 -6.03 -18.23 -10.88
N GLY A 40 -5.36 -17.86 -9.79
CA GLY A 40 -4.74 -18.78 -8.82
C GLY A 40 -5.61 -19.19 -7.63
N ASN A 41 -6.93 -18.93 -7.67
CA ASN A 41 -7.87 -19.18 -6.58
C ASN A 41 -7.44 -18.57 -5.23
N TYR A 42 -6.94 -17.33 -5.26
CA TYR A 42 -6.61 -16.58 -4.05
C TYR A 42 -7.80 -15.75 -3.58
N LEU A 43 -7.84 -15.45 -2.29
CA LEU A 43 -8.77 -14.48 -1.71
C LEU A 43 -8.53 -13.10 -2.32
N TYR A 44 -9.59 -12.53 -2.88
CA TYR A 44 -9.59 -11.16 -3.37
C TYR A 44 -10.73 -10.39 -2.73
N ILE A 45 -10.40 -9.33 -1.98
CA ILE A 45 -11.39 -8.41 -1.45
C ILE A 45 -11.78 -7.45 -2.57
N ASP A 46 -13.07 -7.46 -2.94
CA ASP A 46 -13.54 -6.73 -4.09
C ASP A 46 -13.51 -5.21 -3.90
N LYS A 47 -12.55 -4.55 -4.56
CA LYS A 47 -12.42 -3.09 -4.63
C LYS A 47 -12.84 -2.51 -5.97
N THR A 48 -13.42 -3.32 -6.86
CA THR A 48 -13.57 -2.93 -8.27
C THR A 48 -14.64 -1.88 -8.51
N GLU A 49 -15.57 -1.69 -7.57
CA GLU A 49 -16.46 -0.53 -7.59
C GLU A 49 -15.69 0.80 -7.49
N TYR A 50 -14.63 0.86 -6.66
CA TYR A 50 -13.77 2.06 -6.59
C TYR A 50 -13.04 2.31 -7.91
N VAL A 51 -12.57 1.24 -8.55
CA VAL A 51 -11.94 1.30 -9.88
C VAL A 51 -12.92 1.92 -10.88
N TYR A 52 -14.16 1.42 -10.94
CA TYR A 52 -15.20 1.98 -11.81
C TYR A 52 -15.41 3.48 -11.56
N ARG A 53 -15.62 3.87 -10.29
CA ARG A 53 -15.86 5.27 -9.90
C ARG A 53 -14.69 6.19 -10.30
N MET A 54 -13.46 5.73 -10.11
CA MET A 54 -12.26 6.50 -10.45
C MET A 54 -12.10 6.70 -11.96
N THR A 55 -12.23 5.63 -12.75
CA THR A 55 -11.98 5.66 -14.19
C THR A 55 -13.08 6.37 -14.99
N HIS A 56 -14.27 6.53 -14.40
CA HIS A 56 -15.42 7.24 -14.94
C HIS A 56 -15.63 8.63 -14.35
N SER A 57 -14.76 9.08 -13.44
CA SER A 57 -14.81 10.47 -12.96
C SER A 57 -14.36 11.46 -14.04
N SER A 58 -14.59 12.76 -13.79
CA SER A 58 -14.09 13.82 -14.67
C SER A 58 -12.57 14.03 -14.61
N ALA A 59 -11.87 13.42 -13.63
CA ALA A 59 -10.44 13.59 -13.46
C ALA A 59 -9.66 12.55 -14.29
N LYS A 60 -8.85 13.06 -15.23
CA LYS A 60 -7.94 12.23 -16.04
C LYS A 60 -6.67 11.83 -15.28
N TYR A 61 -6.13 12.73 -14.47
CA TYR A 61 -4.91 12.52 -13.68
C TYR A 61 -5.30 12.27 -12.23
N MET A 62 -4.99 11.10 -11.72
CA MET A 62 -5.32 10.69 -10.36
C MET A 62 -4.07 10.34 -9.56
N PHE A 63 -4.10 10.72 -8.29
CA PHE A 63 -3.05 10.40 -7.34
C PHE A 63 -3.63 9.80 -6.06
N LEU A 64 -3.03 8.69 -5.63
CA LEU A 64 -3.34 8.03 -4.37
C LEU A 64 -2.06 7.75 -3.59
N SER A 65 -1.93 8.34 -2.40
CA SER A 65 -0.93 7.96 -1.40
C SER A 65 -1.57 7.09 -0.32
N ARG A 66 -0.94 5.96 -0.02
CA ARG A 66 -1.28 5.08 1.09
C ARG A 66 0.01 4.50 1.70
N PRO A 67 0.00 4.11 2.98
CA PRO A 67 1.17 3.48 3.59
C PRO A 67 1.61 2.21 2.86
N ARG A 68 2.84 1.76 3.15
CA ARG A 68 3.39 0.52 2.60
C ARG A 68 2.48 -0.66 2.94
N ARG A 69 2.30 -1.60 2.01
CA ARG A 69 1.49 -2.85 2.17
C ARG A 69 -0.03 -2.68 2.29
N PHE A 70 -0.57 -1.52 1.88
CA PHE A 70 -2.04 -1.29 1.82
C PHE A 70 -2.71 -1.74 0.52
N GLY A 71 -1.99 -2.36 -0.41
CA GLY A 71 -2.56 -2.84 -1.68
C GLY A 71 -2.53 -1.85 -2.85
N LYS A 72 -1.67 -0.82 -2.81
CA LYS A 72 -1.48 0.14 -3.91
C LYS A 72 -1.08 -0.53 -5.23
N SER A 73 -0.09 -1.43 -5.18
CA SER A 73 0.38 -2.17 -6.35
C SER A 73 -0.68 -3.12 -6.89
N LEU A 74 -1.45 -3.76 -5.99
CA LEU A 74 -2.62 -4.55 -6.38
C LEU A 74 -3.67 -3.70 -7.09
N LEU A 75 -4.02 -2.52 -6.56
CA LEU A 75 -4.93 -1.58 -7.22
C LEU A 75 -4.41 -1.17 -8.61
N THR A 76 -3.11 -0.88 -8.73
CA THR A 76 -2.48 -0.53 -10.01
C THR A 76 -2.54 -1.70 -11.00
N SER A 77 -2.31 -2.93 -10.54
CA SER A 77 -2.48 -4.14 -11.34
C SER A 77 -3.94 -4.37 -11.75
N THR A 78 -4.91 -4.09 -10.88
CA THR A 78 -6.34 -4.14 -11.20
C THR A 78 -6.70 -3.12 -12.27
N LEU A 79 -6.19 -1.88 -12.17
CA LEU A 79 -6.35 -0.85 -13.20
C LEU A 79 -5.74 -1.28 -14.53
N HIS A 80 -4.54 -1.87 -14.51
CA HIS A 80 -3.89 -2.41 -15.70
C HIS A 80 -4.78 -3.44 -16.40
N SER A 81 -5.27 -4.44 -15.66
CA SER A 81 -6.15 -5.49 -16.18
C SER A 81 -7.48 -4.94 -16.71
N TYR A 82 -8.06 -3.95 -16.02
CA TYR A 82 -9.29 -3.29 -16.47
C TYR A 82 -9.09 -2.58 -17.81
N PHE A 83 -8.08 -1.70 -17.91
CA PHE A 83 -7.83 -0.95 -19.14
C PHE A 83 -7.31 -1.82 -20.29
N SER A 84 -6.69 -2.96 -19.98
CA SER A 84 -6.32 -3.96 -20.99
C SER A 84 -7.50 -4.83 -21.46
N GLY A 85 -8.74 -4.53 -21.03
CA GLY A 85 -9.95 -5.22 -21.50
C GLY A 85 -10.10 -6.67 -21.00
N ARG A 86 -9.36 -7.09 -19.97
CA ARG A 86 -9.37 -8.47 -19.42
C ARG A 86 -10.62 -8.77 -18.59
N LYS A 87 -11.77 -8.80 -19.25
CA LYS A 87 -13.11 -8.96 -18.63
C LYS A 87 -13.24 -10.20 -17.76
N GLU A 88 -12.65 -11.30 -18.18
CA GLU A 88 -12.68 -12.61 -17.51
C GLU A 88 -12.17 -12.54 -16.06
N LEU A 89 -11.19 -11.67 -15.77
CA LEU A 89 -10.63 -11.52 -14.42
C LEU A 89 -11.62 -10.87 -13.44
N PHE A 90 -12.65 -10.20 -13.94
CA PHE A 90 -13.63 -9.46 -13.15
C PHE A 90 -14.92 -10.23 -12.88
N HIS A 91 -15.03 -11.48 -13.33
CA HIS A 91 -16.21 -12.30 -13.07
C HIS A 91 -16.47 -12.44 -11.56
N GLY A 92 -17.73 -12.26 -11.15
CA GLY A 92 -18.16 -12.30 -9.75
C GLY A 92 -17.86 -11.04 -8.94
N LEU A 93 -17.25 -10.02 -9.54
CA LEU A 93 -16.92 -8.74 -8.89
C LEU A 93 -17.92 -7.64 -9.27
N ALA A 94 -17.92 -6.53 -8.52
CA ALA A 94 -18.76 -5.36 -8.78
C ALA A 94 -18.57 -4.81 -10.20
N MET A 95 -17.32 -4.80 -10.71
CA MET A 95 -17.00 -4.33 -12.06
C MET A 95 -17.81 -5.02 -13.15
N GLU A 96 -18.06 -6.33 -13.03
CA GLU A 96 -18.78 -7.10 -14.04
C GLU A 96 -20.19 -6.55 -14.29
N LYS A 97 -20.83 -6.03 -13.24
CA LYS A 97 -22.18 -5.44 -13.31
C LYS A 97 -22.16 -3.98 -13.75
N LEU A 98 -21.09 -3.26 -13.43
CA LEU A 98 -20.96 -1.82 -13.67
C LEU A 98 -20.45 -1.51 -15.09
N GLU A 99 -19.42 -2.22 -15.54
CA GLU A 99 -18.79 -2.01 -16.85
C GLU A 99 -19.49 -2.80 -17.96
N LYS A 100 -19.84 -2.10 -19.05
CA LYS A 100 -20.60 -2.67 -20.17
C LYS A 100 -19.80 -2.74 -21.47
N GLU A 101 -18.87 -1.82 -21.69
CA GLU A 101 -18.20 -1.66 -22.98
C GLU A 101 -16.88 -2.44 -23.06
N TRP A 102 -16.16 -2.59 -21.94
CA TRP A 102 -14.89 -3.34 -21.86
C TRP A 102 -13.90 -2.96 -22.98
N VAL A 103 -13.71 -1.66 -23.18
CA VAL A 103 -12.82 -1.13 -24.22
C VAL A 103 -11.37 -1.39 -23.83
N GLU A 104 -10.61 -2.01 -24.73
CA GLU A 104 -9.17 -2.19 -24.60
C GLU A 104 -8.42 -0.90 -24.96
N TYR A 105 -7.47 -0.52 -24.10
CA TYR A 105 -6.57 0.62 -24.26
C TYR A 105 -5.11 0.18 -24.14
N PRO A 106 -4.18 0.83 -24.86
CA PRO A 106 -2.75 0.63 -24.61
C PRO A 106 -2.39 1.15 -23.20
N VAL A 107 -1.79 0.28 -22.39
CA VAL A 107 -1.38 0.57 -21.00
C VAL A 107 0.14 0.60 -20.88
N LEU A 108 0.68 1.73 -20.45
CA LEU A 108 2.08 1.90 -20.07
C LEU A 108 2.16 1.90 -18.54
N HIS A 109 2.68 0.82 -17.96
CA HIS A 109 2.79 0.59 -16.52
C HIS A 109 4.25 0.62 -16.10
N PHE A 110 4.60 1.61 -15.27
CA PHE A 110 5.94 1.83 -14.75
C PHE A 110 5.95 1.57 -13.24
N ASP A 111 6.62 0.50 -12.81
CA ASP A 111 6.97 0.28 -11.41
C ASP A 111 8.36 0.87 -11.13
N MET A 112 8.44 1.83 -10.22
CA MET A 112 9.69 2.50 -9.84
C MET A 112 10.39 1.85 -8.63
N SER A 113 9.86 0.75 -8.10
CA SER A 113 10.40 0.03 -6.94
C SER A 113 11.83 -0.49 -7.14
N THR A 114 12.27 -0.70 -8.38
CA THR A 114 13.63 -1.17 -8.73
C THR A 114 14.69 -0.07 -8.68
N ALA A 115 14.29 1.20 -8.67
CA ALA A 115 15.19 2.35 -8.61
C ALA A 115 15.44 2.83 -7.17
N LYS A 116 15.23 1.97 -6.16
CA LYS A 116 15.62 2.23 -4.76
C LYS A 116 17.14 2.30 -4.65
N HIS A 117 17.63 3.19 -3.78
CA HIS A 117 19.07 3.44 -3.61
C HIS A 117 19.83 3.85 -4.89
N ALA A 118 19.13 4.25 -5.95
CA ALA A 118 19.76 4.62 -7.22
C ALA A 118 20.40 6.01 -7.13
N ASP A 119 21.62 6.14 -7.66
CA ASP A 119 22.17 7.44 -8.01
C ASP A 119 21.56 7.98 -9.33
N SER A 120 22.01 9.16 -9.76
CA SER A 120 21.48 9.80 -10.97
C SER A 120 21.69 8.98 -12.24
N GLU A 121 22.82 8.28 -12.36
CA GLU A 121 23.13 7.47 -13.54
C GLU A 121 22.30 6.20 -13.56
N GLN A 122 22.23 5.50 -12.42
CA GLN A 122 21.42 4.31 -12.22
C GLN A 122 19.93 4.59 -12.47
N LEU A 123 19.41 5.72 -11.98
CA LEU A 123 18.04 6.12 -12.21
C LEU A 123 17.75 6.32 -13.72
N LEU A 124 18.66 6.98 -14.45
CA LEU A 124 18.51 7.15 -15.89
C LEU A 124 18.54 5.80 -16.64
N GLN A 125 19.43 4.89 -16.24
CA GLN A 125 19.50 3.54 -16.82
C GLN A 125 18.21 2.76 -16.58
N GLU A 126 17.67 2.78 -15.36
CA GLU A 126 16.39 2.16 -15.01
C GLU A 126 15.23 2.70 -15.85
N LEU A 127 15.12 4.03 -15.98
CA LEU A 127 14.10 4.65 -16.84
C LEU A 127 14.25 4.21 -18.30
N ASN A 128 15.48 4.15 -18.80
CA ASN A 128 15.77 3.71 -20.16
C ASN A 128 15.37 2.25 -20.41
N LEU A 129 15.61 1.36 -19.45
CA LEU A 129 15.22 -0.05 -19.51
C LEU A 129 13.70 -0.22 -19.50
N LYS A 130 13.00 0.51 -18.62
CA LYS A 130 11.53 0.46 -18.54
C LYS A 130 10.87 0.91 -19.84
N LEU A 131 11.42 1.94 -20.50
CA LEU A 131 10.94 2.40 -21.81
C LEU A 131 11.21 1.37 -22.92
N TYR A 132 12.36 0.70 -22.87
CA TYR A 132 12.79 -0.24 -23.91
C TYR A 132 11.77 -1.36 -24.15
N GLY A 133 11.16 -1.91 -23.08
CA GLY A 133 10.14 -2.95 -23.23
C GLY A 133 8.93 -2.49 -24.05
N TYR A 134 8.48 -1.24 -23.89
CA TYR A 134 7.39 -0.69 -24.69
C TYR A 134 7.82 -0.29 -26.10
N GLU A 135 9.08 0.10 -26.28
CA GLU A 135 9.63 0.43 -27.60
C GLU A 135 9.75 -0.80 -28.50
N GLN A 136 9.86 -1.99 -27.94
CA GLN A 136 9.76 -3.24 -28.70
C GLN A 136 8.37 -3.44 -29.31
N ILE A 137 7.33 -2.87 -28.70
CA ILE A 137 5.93 -2.97 -29.15
C ILE A 137 5.59 -1.83 -30.09
N TYR A 138 5.85 -0.59 -29.67
CA TYR A 138 5.41 0.62 -30.38
C TYR A 138 6.51 1.32 -31.19
N GLY A 139 7.74 0.84 -31.13
CA GLY A 139 8.90 1.42 -31.81
C GLY A 139 9.54 2.62 -31.08
N ARG A 140 10.69 3.04 -31.59
CA ARG A 140 11.49 4.20 -31.14
C ARG A 140 12.10 4.91 -32.34
N LEU A 141 12.16 6.25 -32.30
CA LEU A 141 12.93 7.04 -33.25
C LEU A 141 14.35 7.28 -32.74
N GLU A 142 15.33 7.31 -33.65
CA GLU A 142 16.74 7.50 -33.28
C GLU A 142 17.00 8.86 -32.63
N GLU A 143 16.22 9.91 -32.97
CA GLU A 143 16.37 11.24 -32.37
C GLU A 143 15.84 11.31 -30.93
N GLU A 144 15.06 10.32 -30.49
CA GLU A 144 14.56 10.23 -29.11
C GLU A 144 15.66 9.67 -28.20
N VAL A 145 16.57 10.54 -27.79
CA VAL A 145 17.72 10.15 -26.95
C VAL A 145 17.33 10.09 -25.48
N ASN A 146 16.67 11.13 -24.96
CA ASN A 146 16.40 11.27 -23.53
C ASN A 146 15.13 10.51 -23.10
N PRO A 147 15.05 10.01 -21.84
CA PRO A 147 13.89 9.27 -21.34
C PRO A 147 12.55 9.99 -21.53
N ASN A 148 12.51 11.31 -21.34
CA ASN A 148 11.31 12.11 -21.52
C ASN A 148 10.86 12.18 -23.00
N GLN A 149 11.80 12.33 -23.94
CA GLN A 149 11.50 12.32 -25.38
C GLN A 149 10.97 10.94 -25.82
N ARG A 150 11.61 9.88 -25.33
CA ARG A 150 11.21 8.49 -25.57
C ARG A 150 9.81 8.20 -25.04
N LEU A 151 9.49 8.64 -23.81
CA LEU A 151 8.13 8.51 -23.25
C LEU A 151 7.09 9.26 -24.11
N MET A 152 7.40 10.49 -24.53
CA MET A 152 6.51 11.26 -25.41
C MET A 152 6.24 10.53 -26.73
N GLY A 153 7.30 10.04 -27.37
CA GLY A 153 7.24 9.28 -28.61
C GLY A 153 6.41 8.00 -28.45
N LEU A 154 6.65 7.26 -27.37
CA LEU A 154 5.91 6.05 -27.02
C LEU A 154 4.40 6.30 -26.92
N ILE A 155 3.98 7.34 -26.19
CA ILE A 155 2.56 7.67 -26.04
C ILE A 155 1.92 8.00 -27.39
N LYS A 156 2.60 8.80 -28.23
CA LYS A 156 2.08 9.17 -29.55
C LYS A 156 1.97 7.96 -30.47
N ARG A 157 3.02 7.13 -30.54
CA ARG A 157 3.04 5.94 -31.40
C ARG A 157 2.03 4.89 -30.94
N ALA A 158 1.89 4.67 -29.63
CA ALA A 158 0.86 3.78 -29.10
C ALA A 158 -0.55 4.25 -29.51
N TYR A 159 -0.81 5.56 -29.46
CA TYR A 159 -2.07 6.13 -29.95
C TYR A 159 -2.24 5.95 -31.47
N GLU A 160 -1.22 6.27 -32.26
CA GLU A 160 -1.25 6.18 -33.73
C GLU A 160 -1.47 4.74 -34.22
N GLN A 161 -0.84 3.76 -33.58
CA GLN A 161 -0.93 2.35 -33.96
C GLN A 161 -2.24 1.70 -33.53
N THR A 162 -2.78 2.06 -32.36
CA THR A 162 -3.99 1.43 -31.81
C THR A 162 -5.27 2.20 -32.13
N GLY A 163 -5.16 3.49 -32.47
CA GLY A 163 -6.30 4.41 -32.56
C GLY A 163 -6.95 4.72 -31.21
N LYS A 164 -6.37 4.25 -30.09
CA LYS A 164 -6.90 4.37 -28.74
C LYS A 164 -6.00 5.25 -27.89
N LYS A 165 -6.61 6.08 -27.05
CA LYS A 165 -5.88 6.90 -26.08
C LYS A 165 -5.14 6.03 -25.07
N VAL A 166 -3.97 6.45 -24.65
CA VAL A 166 -3.04 5.70 -23.80
C VAL A 166 -3.35 5.88 -22.32
N VAL A 167 -3.23 4.80 -21.57
CA VAL A 167 -3.28 4.79 -20.11
C VAL A 167 -1.87 4.73 -19.57
N VAL A 168 -1.53 5.60 -18.62
CA VAL A 168 -0.21 5.58 -17.95
C VAL A 168 -0.41 5.30 -16.46
N LEU A 169 0.19 4.23 -15.97
CA LEU A 169 0.14 3.81 -14.57
C LEU A 169 1.55 3.89 -14.00
N ILE A 170 1.71 4.57 -12.87
CA ILE A 170 3.01 4.77 -12.21
C ILE A 170 2.89 4.28 -10.77
N ASP A 171 3.51 3.15 -10.47
CA ASP A 171 3.60 2.58 -9.13
C ASP A 171 4.93 2.96 -8.44
N GLU A 172 4.86 3.09 -7.12
CA GLU A 172 5.93 3.55 -6.25
C GLU A 172 6.70 4.77 -6.79
N TYR A 173 6.00 5.78 -7.33
CA TYR A 173 6.62 6.94 -8.02
C TYR A 173 7.73 7.65 -7.22
N ASP A 174 7.66 7.54 -5.90
CA ASP A 174 8.52 8.16 -4.92
C ASP A 174 9.72 7.31 -4.52
N ALA A 175 9.76 6.02 -4.89
CA ALA A 175 10.82 5.08 -4.51
C ALA A 175 12.26 5.60 -4.77
N PRO A 176 12.57 6.24 -5.92
CA PRO A 176 13.92 6.79 -6.16
C PRO A 176 14.32 7.92 -5.20
N LEU A 177 13.35 8.56 -4.55
CA LEU A 177 13.57 9.76 -3.73
C LEU A 177 13.53 9.47 -2.23
N LEU A 178 12.87 8.38 -1.82
CA LEU A 178 12.66 8.05 -0.41
C LEU A 178 13.98 7.91 0.36
N ASP A 179 14.99 7.29 -0.24
CA ASP A 179 16.25 7.05 0.44
C ASP A 179 17.08 8.32 0.60
N VAL A 180 17.02 9.24 -0.36
CA VAL A 180 17.78 10.50 -0.35
C VAL A 180 17.00 11.67 0.25
N VAL A 181 15.78 11.46 0.75
CA VAL A 181 14.92 12.54 1.31
C VAL A 181 15.59 13.33 2.44
N HIS A 182 16.58 12.72 3.10
CA HIS A 182 17.35 13.35 4.16
C HIS A 182 18.56 14.16 3.65
N GLU A 183 18.96 14.00 2.39
CA GLU A 183 20.13 14.59 1.72
C GLU A 183 19.69 15.64 0.68
N ARG A 184 19.99 16.93 0.90
CA ARG A 184 19.50 17.99 0.00
C ARG A 184 20.05 17.91 -1.42
N GLU A 185 21.36 17.70 -1.57
CA GLU A 185 22.04 17.76 -2.88
C GLU A 185 21.57 16.64 -3.80
N ASN A 186 21.57 15.39 -3.32
CA ASN A 186 21.14 14.23 -4.09
C ASN A 186 19.63 14.25 -4.38
N LEU A 187 18.81 14.71 -3.43
CA LEU A 187 17.37 14.83 -3.63
C LEU A 187 17.02 15.75 -4.81
N ASP A 188 17.66 16.91 -4.92
CA ASP A 188 17.37 17.86 -6.01
C ASP A 188 17.77 17.29 -7.39
N VAL A 189 18.87 16.55 -7.48
CA VAL A 189 19.30 15.89 -8.72
C VAL A 189 18.29 14.83 -9.16
N LEU A 190 17.94 13.88 -8.27
CA LEU A 190 17.01 12.80 -8.61
C LEU A 190 15.60 13.33 -8.88
N ARG A 191 15.14 14.33 -8.10
CA ARG A 191 13.86 15.01 -8.34
C ARG A 191 13.81 15.64 -9.72
N ASN A 192 14.88 16.29 -10.17
CA ASN A 192 14.93 16.91 -11.50
C ASN A 192 14.86 15.85 -12.62
N ILE A 193 15.50 14.69 -12.44
CA ILE A 193 15.40 13.56 -13.39
C ILE A 193 13.94 13.08 -13.47
N MET A 194 13.30 12.82 -12.32
CA MET A 194 11.90 12.37 -12.27
C MET A 194 10.94 13.42 -12.86
N ARG A 195 11.13 14.71 -12.52
CA ARG A 195 10.34 15.81 -13.09
C ARG A 195 10.48 15.86 -14.60
N ASN A 196 11.70 15.74 -15.12
CA ASN A 196 11.94 15.76 -16.55
C ASN A 196 11.27 14.56 -17.24
N PHE A 197 11.38 13.37 -16.65
CA PHE A 197 10.76 12.14 -17.18
C PHE A 197 9.23 12.27 -17.33
N TYR A 198 8.54 12.83 -16.33
CA TYR A 198 7.07 12.97 -16.36
C TYR A 198 6.55 14.23 -17.07
N SER A 199 7.40 15.23 -17.35
CA SER A 199 6.99 16.47 -18.03
C SER A 199 6.22 16.28 -19.35
N PRO A 200 6.49 15.27 -20.20
CA PRO A 200 5.76 15.06 -21.45
C PRO A 200 4.28 14.72 -21.27
N LEU A 201 3.87 14.17 -20.11
CA LEU A 201 2.49 13.78 -19.86
C LEU A 201 1.51 14.94 -20.08
N LYS A 202 1.91 16.17 -19.71
CA LYS A 202 1.13 17.40 -19.96
C LYS A 202 0.92 17.66 -21.45
N ALA A 203 1.99 17.59 -22.26
CA ALA A 203 1.92 17.81 -23.70
C ALA A 203 1.17 16.69 -24.42
N CYS A 204 1.21 15.48 -23.85
CA CYS A 204 0.51 14.31 -24.36
C CYS A 204 -0.97 14.23 -23.98
N ASP A 205 -1.55 15.23 -23.31
CA ASP A 205 -2.95 15.20 -22.86
C ASP A 205 -3.97 14.76 -23.92
N PRO A 206 -3.88 15.19 -25.21
CA PRO A 206 -4.80 14.74 -26.26
C PRO A 206 -4.78 13.23 -26.50
N TYR A 207 -3.63 12.61 -26.28
CA TYR A 207 -3.36 11.18 -26.50
C TYR A 207 -3.61 10.33 -25.26
N LEU A 208 -3.83 10.93 -24.09
CA LEU A 208 -4.00 10.22 -22.82
C LEU A 208 -5.47 10.00 -22.47
N ARG A 209 -5.81 8.76 -22.09
CA ARG A 209 -7.11 8.35 -21.56
C ARG A 209 -7.18 8.55 -20.06
N TYR A 210 -6.11 8.17 -19.37
CA TYR A 210 -6.05 8.12 -17.91
C TYR A 210 -4.59 8.07 -17.45
N VAL A 211 -4.28 8.75 -16.35
CA VAL A 211 -2.97 8.70 -15.70
C VAL A 211 -3.18 8.46 -14.21
N PHE A 212 -2.60 7.39 -13.67
CA PHE A 212 -2.66 7.06 -12.25
C PHE A 212 -1.27 7.00 -11.67
N LEU A 213 -1.09 7.65 -10.52
CA LEU A 213 0.15 7.67 -9.77
C LEU A 213 -0.09 7.25 -8.33
N THR A 214 0.76 6.38 -7.81
CA THR A 214 0.66 5.94 -6.43
C THR A 214 2.03 5.76 -5.78
N GLY A 215 2.08 6.00 -4.47
CA GLY A 215 3.30 5.99 -3.67
C GLY A 215 2.99 6.08 -2.18
N ILE A 216 4.03 6.21 -1.35
CA ILE A 216 3.89 6.36 0.10
C ILE A 216 3.75 7.85 0.44
N THR A 217 4.68 8.64 -0.06
CA THR A 217 4.86 10.04 0.27
C THR A 217 4.13 10.96 -0.70
N LYS A 218 3.89 12.19 -0.25
CA LYS A 218 3.49 13.31 -1.11
C LYS A 218 4.72 14.20 -1.30
N PHE A 219 5.53 13.92 -2.31
CA PHE A 219 6.41 14.95 -2.87
C PHE A 219 5.51 16.03 -3.48
N SER A 220 5.78 17.32 -3.26
CA SER A 220 4.79 18.36 -3.62
C SER A 220 4.33 18.21 -5.08
N GLN A 221 3.08 18.57 -5.37
CA GLN A 221 2.67 18.84 -6.74
C GLN A 221 3.57 19.93 -7.37
N LEU A 222 4.22 20.78 -6.57
CA LEU A 222 5.21 21.77 -6.99
C LEU A 222 6.62 21.18 -7.26
N SER A 223 6.83 19.87 -7.12
CA SER A 223 8.16 19.23 -7.20
C SER A 223 8.42 18.44 -8.46
N ILE A 224 7.80 17.28 -8.57
CA ILE A 224 7.98 16.34 -9.67
C ILE A 224 6.87 16.54 -10.69
N PHE A 225 5.70 16.93 -10.20
CA PHE A 225 4.48 17.06 -10.99
C PHE A 225 4.06 18.52 -11.19
N SER A 226 4.98 19.47 -11.05
CA SER A 226 4.69 20.91 -11.21
C SER A 226 4.19 21.24 -12.62
N GLU A 227 4.52 20.38 -13.58
CA GLU A 227 4.03 20.48 -14.94
C GLU A 227 2.59 19.97 -15.10
N LEU A 228 2.12 19.09 -14.21
CA LEU A 228 0.80 18.49 -14.22
C LEU A 228 -0.17 19.30 -13.35
N ASN A 229 -0.72 20.36 -13.94
CA ASN A 229 -1.56 21.34 -13.23
C ASN A 229 -2.89 20.79 -12.67
N ASN A 230 -3.31 19.55 -12.99
CA ASN A 230 -4.66 19.03 -12.73
C ASN A 230 -4.70 17.63 -12.08
N ILE A 231 -3.72 17.28 -11.25
CA ILE A 231 -3.73 15.99 -10.53
C ILE A 231 -4.79 16.03 -9.42
N LYS A 232 -5.83 15.18 -9.55
CA LYS A 232 -6.81 14.95 -8.50
C LYS A 232 -6.21 14.00 -7.46
N ASN A 233 -5.88 14.55 -6.30
CA ASN A 233 -5.49 13.77 -5.13
C ASN A 233 -6.75 13.19 -4.46
N ILE A 234 -6.89 11.87 -4.45
CA ILE A 234 -8.01 11.15 -3.82
C ILE A 234 -7.64 10.57 -2.45
N SER A 235 -6.45 10.86 -1.94
CA SER A 235 -5.93 10.20 -0.73
C SER A 235 -6.76 10.49 0.52
N MET A 236 -7.34 11.70 0.62
CA MET A 236 -8.23 12.09 1.72
C MET A 236 -9.69 12.26 1.28
N ASP A 237 -10.02 11.86 0.06
CA ASP A 237 -11.40 11.93 -0.41
C ASP A 237 -12.21 10.80 0.26
N GLU A 238 -13.25 11.17 1.02
CA GLU A 238 -14.13 10.25 1.74
C GLU A 238 -14.66 9.08 0.88
N PRO A 239 -15.11 9.30 -0.38
CA PRO A 239 -15.58 8.21 -1.24
C PRO A 239 -14.53 7.15 -1.59
N TYR A 240 -13.25 7.40 -1.33
CA TYR A 240 -12.12 6.50 -1.60
C TYR A 240 -11.39 6.09 -0.31
N ALA A 241 -11.96 6.33 0.87
CA ALA A 241 -11.30 6.02 2.14
C ALA A 241 -10.85 4.56 2.22
N ALA A 242 -11.73 3.62 1.84
CA ALA A 242 -11.50 2.19 1.87
C ALA A 242 -10.97 1.58 0.56
N ILE A 243 -10.51 2.39 -0.41
CA ILE A 243 -10.00 1.86 -1.70
C ILE A 243 -8.81 0.91 -1.54
N CYS A 244 -8.02 1.13 -0.48
CA CYS A 244 -6.85 0.36 -0.11
C CYS A 244 -6.97 0.06 1.39
N GLY A 245 -6.50 -1.12 1.81
CA GLY A 245 -6.85 -1.67 3.11
C GLY A 245 -8.11 -2.55 3.05
N ILE A 246 -8.42 -3.19 4.17
CA ILE A 246 -9.62 -4.03 4.32
C ILE A 246 -10.47 -3.42 5.43
N SER A 247 -11.75 -3.15 5.18
CA SER A 247 -12.65 -2.60 6.20
C SER A 247 -13.22 -3.70 7.10
N GLU A 248 -13.73 -3.33 8.28
CA GLU A 248 -14.44 -4.29 9.15
C GLU A 248 -15.64 -4.95 8.42
N ASP A 249 -16.39 -4.17 7.63
CA ASP A 249 -17.51 -4.70 6.83
C ASP A 249 -17.04 -5.74 5.81
N GLU A 250 -15.90 -5.52 5.17
CA GLU A 250 -15.33 -6.49 4.22
C GLU A 250 -14.88 -7.77 4.91
N ILE A 251 -14.32 -7.67 6.12
CA ILE A 251 -14.02 -8.87 6.93
C ILE A 251 -15.31 -9.64 7.22
N ARG A 252 -16.37 -8.95 7.66
CA ARG A 252 -17.64 -9.57 8.03
C ARG A 252 -18.39 -10.17 6.85
N LEU A 253 -18.30 -9.56 5.67
CA LEU A 253 -19.08 -9.96 4.49
C LEU A 253 -18.31 -10.89 3.55
N GLN A 254 -17.03 -10.62 3.31
CA GLN A 254 -16.21 -11.34 2.32
C GLN A 254 -15.23 -12.32 2.97
N MET A 255 -14.95 -12.19 4.28
CA MET A 255 -14.00 -13.06 5.02
C MET A 255 -14.63 -13.77 6.21
N LYS A 256 -15.96 -14.02 6.15
CA LYS A 256 -16.71 -14.60 7.26
C LYS A 256 -16.20 -15.99 7.63
N ASP A 257 -15.90 -16.81 6.63
CA ASP A 257 -15.41 -18.17 6.83
C ASP A 257 -13.97 -18.18 7.35
N ASP A 258 -13.13 -17.23 6.89
CA ASP A 258 -11.78 -17.00 7.42
C ASP A 258 -11.81 -16.61 8.90
N LEU A 259 -12.72 -15.70 9.27
CA LEU A 259 -12.93 -15.28 10.66
C LEU A 259 -13.40 -16.46 11.52
N GLY A 260 -14.32 -17.27 11.03
CA GLY A 260 -14.76 -18.50 11.70
C GLY A 260 -13.62 -19.52 11.86
N GLY A 261 -12.80 -19.68 10.82
CA GLY A 261 -11.63 -20.55 10.84
C GLY A 261 -10.57 -20.11 11.85
N LEU A 262 -10.27 -18.81 11.90
CA LEU A 262 -9.37 -18.22 12.89
C LEU A 262 -9.90 -18.39 14.31
N ALA A 263 -11.18 -18.08 14.54
CA ALA A 263 -11.83 -18.23 15.83
C ALA A 263 -11.77 -19.68 16.36
N LYS A 264 -12.04 -20.65 15.48
CA LYS A 264 -11.93 -22.08 15.80
C LYS A 264 -10.50 -22.49 16.16
N LYS A 265 -9.49 -22.03 15.41
CA LYS A 265 -8.07 -22.31 15.72
C LYS A 265 -7.63 -21.73 17.06
N LEU A 266 -8.19 -20.58 17.44
CA LEU A 266 -7.86 -19.87 18.67
C LEU A 266 -8.74 -20.26 19.86
N GLU A 267 -9.73 -21.14 19.68
CA GLU A 267 -10.70 -21.56 20.69
C GLU A 267 -11.47 -20.38 21.32
N ILE A 268 -11.83 -19.39 20.48
CA ILE A 268 -12.60 -18.19 20.87
C ILE A 268 -13.79 -17.98 19.92
N THR A 269 -14.67 -17.03 20.25
CA THR A 269 -15.78 -16.64 19.37
C THR A 269 -15.28 -15.80 18.17
N PRO A 270 -16.00 -15.78 17.03
CA PRO A 270 -15.70 -14.89 15.90
C PRO A 270 -15.62 -13.41 16.29
N GLU A 271 -16.48 -12.98 17.22
CA GLU A 271 -16.49 -11.62 17.76
C GLU A 271 -15.22 -11.32 18.57
N GLU A 272 -14.77 -12.24 19.41
CA GLU A 272 -13.50 -12.11 20.13
C GLU A 272 -12.29 -12.13 19.20
N ALA A 273 -12.31 -12.97 18.15
CA ALA A 273 -11.28 -12.99 17.12
C ALA A 273 -11.21 -11.63 16.40
N LEU A 274 -12.37 -11.06 16.05
CA LEU A 274 -12.45 -9.75 15.42
C LEU A 274 -11.96 -8.63 16.34
N MET A 275 -12.31 -8.65 17.64
CA MET A 275 -11.79 -7.68 18.60
C MET A 275 -10.26 -7.76 18.71
N LYS A 276 -9.68 -8.97 18.71
CA LYS A 276 -8.21 -9.14 18.69
C LYS A 276 -7.60 -8.68 17.37
N LEU A 277 -8.22 -8.95 16.22
CA LEU A 277 -7.78 -8.39 14.94
C LEU A 277 -7.78 -6.87 14.98
N LYS A 278 -8.83 -6.27 15.57
CA LYS A 278 -8.97 -4.82 15.73
C LYS A 278 -7.84 -4.23 16.57
N GLU A 279 -7.56 -4.81 17.74
CA GLU A 279 -6.46 -4.38 18.61
C GLU A 279 -5.09 -4.42 17.91
N ASN A 280 -4.87 -5.42 17.05
CA ASN A 280 -3.56 -5.68 16.45
C ASN A 280 -3.35 -4.97 15.10
N TYR A 281 -4.35 -4.86 14.23
CA TYR A 281 -4.15 -4.50 12.82
C TYR A 281 -5.07 -3.40 12.28
N ASP A 282 -6.09 -2.99 13.02
CA ASP A 282 -7.03 -1.91 12.66
C ASP A 282 -6.48 -0.51 13.03
N GLY A 283 -7.28 0.53 12.82
CA GLY A 283 -7.11 1.85 13.38
C GLY A 283 -6.67 2.86 12.34
N TYR A 284 -6.56 2.49 11.07
CA TYR A 284 -6.18 3.40 10.01
C TYR A 284 -7.39 4.17 9.49
N HIS A 285 -7.31 5.50 9.57
CA HIS A 285 -8.31 6.43 9.06
C HIS A 285 -7.61 7.44 8.15
N PHE A 286 -8.01 7.44 6.88
CA PHE A 286 -7.38 8.27 5.84
C PHE A 286 -8.10 9.61 5.62
N THR A 287 -9.27 9.78 6.20
CA THR A 287 -10.09 11.00 6.14
C THR A 287 -11.05 11.04 7.33
N SER A 288 -11.84 12.09 7.44
CA SER A 288 -12.89 12.19 8.45
C SER A 288 -14.21 12.62 7.81
N PRO A 289 -15.26 11.77 7.80
CA PRO A 289 -15.30 10.43 8.40
C PRO A 289 -14.51 9.39 7.59
N SER A 290 -14.06 8.32 8.25
CA SER A 290 -13.44 7.16 7.59
C SER A 290 -13.95 5.89 8.27
N PRO A 291 -14.19 4.80 7.52
CA PRO A 291 -14.34 3.49 8.14
C PRO A 291 -13.02 3.06 8.81
N ASP A 292 -13.14 2.12 9.74
CA ASP A 292 -12.03 1.37 10.33
C ASP A 292 -11.36 0.52 9.23
N ILE A 293 -10.07 0.79 8.97
CA ILE A 293 -9.29 0.08 7.94
C ILE A 293 -8.16 -0.71 8.59
N TYR A 294 -8.07 -1.98 8.20
CA TYR A 294 -7.05 -2.93 8.60
C TYR A 294 -5.91 -2.95 7.57
N ASN A 295 -4.68 -3.15 8.06
CA ASN A 295 -3.53 -3.42 7.19
C ASN A 295 -3.71 -4.79 6.50
N PRO A 296 -3.81 -4.86 5.15
CA PRO A 296 -4.06 -6.12 4.46
C PRO A 296 -2.96 -7.16 4.66
N PHE A 297 -1.70 -6.73 4.69
CA PHE A 297 -0.59 -7.66 4.83
C PHE A 297 -0.60 -8.32 6.21
N SER A 298 -0.73 -7.55 7.28
CA SER A 298 -0.78 -8.10 8.64
C SER A 298 -2.03 -8.97 8.85
N LEU A 299 -3.18 -8.51 8.34
CA LEU A 299 -4.44 -9.24 8.42
C LEU A 299 -4.38 -10.60 7.72
N LEU A 300 -3.94 -10.63 6.45
CA LEU A 300 -3.84 -11.87 5.66
C LEU A 300 -2.84 -12.85 6.25
N ASN A 301 -1.70 -12.37 6.78
CA ASN A 301 -0.75 -13.25 7.47
C ASN A 301 -1.33 -13.81 8.77
N ALA A 302 -2.10 -13.02 9.53
CA ALA A 302 -2.74 -13.51 10.75
C ALA A 302 -3.75 -14.63 10.48
N PHE A 303 -4.52 -14.51 9.40
CA PHE A 303 -5.43 -15.56 8.95
C PHE A 303 -4.68 -16.82 8.47
N ALA A 304 -3.63 -16.64 7.66
CA ALA A 304 -2.81 -17.75 7.16
C ALA A 304 -2.15 -18.53 8.30
N ASP A 305 -1.49 -17.83 9.21
CA ASP A 305 -0.79 -18.44 10.34
C ASP A 305 -1.75 -18.96 11.42
N GLY A 306 -2.96 -18.40 11.50
CA GLY A 306 -3.91 -18.68 12.58
C GLY A 306 -3.50 -18.09 13.94
N LYS A 307 -2.71 -17.02 13.97
CA LYS A 307 -2.18 -16.37 15.18
C LYS A 307 -1.92 -14.88 14.96
N PHE A 308 -1.75 -14.13 16.04
CA PHE A 308 -1.41 -12.70 16.00
C PHE A 308 0.09 -12.50 16.17
N ASN A 309 0.75 -11.77 15.26
CA ASN A 309 2.18 -11.42 15.33
C ASN A 309 2.45 -10.05 14.70
N SER A 310 3.69 -9.60 14.77
CA SER A 310 4.18 -8.36 14.14
C SER A 310 4.65 -8.58 12.70
N TYR A 311 3.70 -8.75 11.78
CA TYR A 311 3.94 -8.92 10.34
C TYR A 311 4.41 -7.61 9.66
N TRP A 312 3.87 -6.48 10.13
CA TRP A 312 4.21 -5.08 9.89
C TRP A 312 5.71 -4.88 9.68
N PHE A 313 6.41 -5.24 10.75
CA PHE A 313 7.81 -4.93 11.04
C PHE A 313 8.77 -6.08 10.78
N GLY A 314 8.29 -7.31 10.62
CA GLY A 314 9.14 -8.46 10.29
C GLY A 314 9.98 -8.31 9.01
N SER A 315 9.68 -7.31 8.17
CA SER A 315 10.47 -6.93 6.98
C SER A 315 11.49 -5.81 7.18
N GLY A 316 11.70 -5.36 8.42
CA GLY A 316 12.59 -4.27 8.77
C GLY A 316 11.94 -2.88 8.71
N THR A 317 12.30 -2.03 9.67
CA THR A 317 11.93 -0.60 9.69
C THR A 317 12.73 0.15 8.64
N PRO A 318 12.09 1.00 7.82
CA PRO A 318 12.79 1.76 6.80
C PRO A 318 13.85 2.68 7.42
N THR A 319 15.10 2.55 6.99
CA THR A 319 16.22 3.38 7.44
C THR A 319 15.94 4.88 7.28
N TYR A 320 15.19 5.28 6.24
CA TYR A 320 14.82 6.67 6.02
C TYR A 320 13.99 7.25 7.19
N LEU A 321 13.11 6.46 7.81
CA LEU A 321 12.28 6.93 8.91
C LEU A 321 13.14 7.29 10.12
N ILE A 322 14.06 6.38 10.48
CA ILE A 322 14.97 6.57 11.61
C ILE A 322 15.85 7.81 11.36
N LYS A 323 16.40 7.95 10.16
CA LYS A 323 17.19 9.13 9.77
C LYS A 323 16.38 10.42 9.85
N MET A 324 15.10 10.40 9.46
CA MET A 324 14.22 11.58 9.52
C MET A 324 13.80 11.94 10.94
N LEU A 325 13.48 10.95 11.79
CA LEU A 325 13.21 11.18 13.21
C LEU A 325 14.41 11.80 13.91
N ASN A 326 15.62 11.31 13.63
CA ASN A 326 16.87 11.88 14.14
C ASN A 326 17.10 13.31 13.65
N LYS A 327 16.86 13.58 12.36
CA LYS A 327 16.99 14.92 11.76
C LYS A 327 16.08 15.95 12.44
N PHE A 328 14.86 15.56 12.82
CA PHE A 328 13.91 16.43 13.51
C PHE A 328 13.98 16.33 15.04
N GLY A 329 14.87 15.50 15.60
CA GLY A 329 15.01 15.30 17.04
C GLY A 329 13.76 14.74 17.73
N VAL A 330 12.93 13.98 17.02
CA VAL A 330 11.67 13.45 17.54
C VAL A 330 11.92 12.24 18.42
N LYS A 331 11.58 12.34 19.70
CA LYS A 331 11.72 11.21 20.64
C LYS A 331 10.62 10.17 20.41
N PRO A 332 10.86 8.87 20.69
CA PRO A 332 9.83 7.84 20.54
C PRO A 332 8.54 8.13 21.33
N SER A 333 8.67 8.74 22.52
CA SER A 333 7.54 9.16 23.37
C SER A 333 6.70 10.31 22.80
N GLU A 334 7.22 11.05 21.81
CA GLU A 334 6.56 12.18 21.17
C GLU A 334 5.86 11.78 19.86
N ILE A 335 5.88 10.49 19.52
CA ILE A 335 5.21 9.94 18.35
C ILE A 335 3.75 9.66 18.70
N GLY A 336 2.84 10.30 17.98
CA GLY A 336 1.40 10.27 18.27
C GLY A 336 0.95 11.39 19.21
N CYS A 337 -0.30 11.33 19.65
CA CYS A 337 -0.97 12.31 20.51
C CYS A 337 -0.82 13.79 20.05
N LYS A 338 -0.90 14.05 18.74
CA LYS A 338 -0.78 15.42 18.19
C LYS A 338 -2.12 15.93 17.69
N GLN A 339 -2.41 17.21 17.95
CA GLN A 339 -3.55 17.91 17.36
C GLN A 339 -3.05 18.91 16.31
N LEU A 340 -3.47 18.71 15.06
CA LEU A 340 -2.93 19.44 13.92
C LEU A 340 -4.03 19.81 12.93
N LYS A 341 -3.82 20.90 12.18
CA LYS A 341 -4.71 21.30 11.10
C LYS A 341 -4.55 20.40 9.87
N SER A 342 -5.55 20.41 9.01
CA SER A 342 -5.58 19.68 7.73
C SER A 342 -4.34 19.91 6.85
N SER A 343 -3.70 21.09 6.95
CA SER A 343 -2.50 21.44 6.19
C SER A 343 -1.33 20.48 6.38
N VAL A 344 -1.28 19.72 7.50
CA VAL A 344 -0.22 18.73 7.73
C VAL A 344 -0.29 17.57 6.73
N PHE A 345 -1.48 17.24 6.22
CA PHE A 345 -1.65 16.09 5.33
C PHE A 345 -1.17 16.38 3.90
N ASP A 346 -1.16 17.65 3.50
CA ASP A 346 -0.71 18.10 2.17
C ASP A 346 0.66 18.76 2.20
N ALA A 347 1.33 18.75 3.36
CA ALA A 347 2.68 19.26 3.51
C ALA A 347 3.66 18.44 2.64
N PRO A 348 4.44 19.07 1.74
CA PRO A 348 5.42 18.41 0.91
C PRO A 348 6.56 17.81 1.73
N THR A 349 6.88 16.55 1.48
CA THR A 349 7.90 15.78 2.22
C THR A 349 9.28 16.48 2.20
N GLU A 350 9.62 17.19 1.13
CA GLU A 350 10.90 17.89 0.99
C GLU A 350 11.00 19.22 1.77
N THR A 351 9.88 19.84 2.13
CA THR A 351 9.86 21.14 2.84
C THR A 351 9.28 21.05 4.26
N VAL A 352 8.98 19.85 4.76
CA VAL A 352 8.42 19.69 6.10
C VAL A 352 9.41 20.18 7.17
N THR A 353 8.87 20.91 8.15
CA THR A 353 9.60 21.37 9.34
C THR A 353 9.47 20.41 10.51
N ASP A 354 8.64 19.38 10.39
CA ASP A 354 8.43 18.33 11.38
C ASP A 354 8.25 16.95 10.72
N ALA A 355 8.38 15.89 11.53
CA ALA A 355 8.27 14.51 11.03
C ALA A 355 6.82 14.03 10.84
N VAL A 356 5.81 14.84 11.16
CA VAL A 356 4.42 14.37 11.26
C VAL A 356 3.82 13.97 9.91
N PRO A 357 3.94 14.78 8.84
CA PRO A 357 3.47 14.38 7.51
C PRO A 357 4.09 13.05 7.06
N LEU A 358 5.39 12.86 7.33
CA LEU A 358 6.10 11.63 6.99
C LEU A 358 5.55 10.45 7.79
N LEU A 359 5.41 10.58 9.11
CA LEU A 359 4.86 9.53 9.98
C LEU A 359 3.44 9.13 9.57
N TYR A 360 2.61 10.09 9.18
CA TYR A 360 1.26 9.83 8.70
C TYR A 360 1.26 9.10 7.35
N GLN A 361 1.99 9.63 6.37
CA GLN A 361 2.07 9.06 5.02
C GLN A 361 2.64 7.64 5.01
N SER A 362 3.60 7.37 5.89
CA SER A 362 4.21 6.05 6.06
C SER A 362 3.41 5.09 6.96
N GLY A 363 2.34 5.56 7.61
CA GLY A 363 1.40 4.73 8.38
C GLY A 363 1.82 4.45 9.82
N TYR A 364 2.75 5.21 10.40
CA TYR A 364 3.11 5.11 11.82
C TYR A 364 2.16 5.87 12.74
N ILE A 365 1.44 6.86 12.21
CA ILE A 365 0.34 7.54 12.87
C ILE A 365 -0.85 7.65 11.91
N THR A 366 -2.03 7.83 12.48
CA THR A 366 -3.32 7.84 11.78
C THR A 366 -4.26 8.85 12.44
N ILE A 367 -5.36 9.20 11.77
CA ILE A 367 -6.43 10.02 12.35
C ILE A 367 -7.17 9.18 13.40
N LYS A 368 -7.32 9.73 14.62
CA LYS A 368 -8.12 9.15 15.70
C LYS A 368 -9.39 9.92 15.98
N ASP A 369 -9.38 11.23 15.74
CA ASP A 369 -10.54 12.09 15.93
C ASP A 369 -10.40 13.36 15.07
N TYR A 370 -11.52 14.03 14.82
CA TYR A 370 -11.56 15.30 14.11
C TYR A 370 -12.57 16.26 14.75
N ASN A 371 -12.07 17.36 15.30
CA ASN A 371 -12.88 18.44 15.81
C ASN A 371 -13.24 19.42 14.70
N LYS A 372 -14.47 19.28 14.17
CA LYS A 372 -15.04 20.16 13.12
C LYS A 372 -15.07 21.64 13.47
N MET A 373 -15.22 22.00 14.75
CA MET A 373 -15.29 23.41 15.17
C MET A 373 -13.93 24.09 15.14
N LEU A 374 -12.87 23.35 15.49
CA LEU A 374 -11.51 23.88 15.57
C LEU A 374 -10.68 23.60 14.30
N ASP A 375 -11.20 22.78 13.38
CA ASP A 375 -10.46 22.22 12.24
C ASP A 375 -9.15 21.54 12.71
N LEU A 376 -9.27 20.71 13.75
CA LEU A 376 -8.15 20.00 14.36
C LEU A 376 -8.36 18.49 14.28
N TYR A 377 -7.35 17.80 13.74
CA TYR A 377 -7.23 16.36 13.69
C TYR A 377 -6.38 15.88 14.84
N THR A 378 -6.87 14.89 15.58
CA THR A 378 -6.09 14.15 16.56
C THR A 378 -5.40 12.99 15.85
N LEU A 379 -4.07 12.96 15.90
CA LEU A 379 -3.23 11.91 15.33
C LEU A 379 -2.58 11.06 16.42
N ASP A 380 -2.62 9.74 16.28
CA ASP A 380 -1.94 8.80 17.17
C ASP A 380 -1.47 7.54 16.42
N ILE A 381 -0.71 6.68 17.10
CA ILE A 381 -0.31 5.36 16.59
C ILE A 381 -1.57 4.50 16.34
N PRO A 382 -1.67 3.81 15.18
CA PRO A 382 -2.89 3.12 14.78
C PRO A 382 -3.29 1.97 15.70
N ASN A 383 -2.37 1.07 16.01
CA ASN A 383 -2.64 -0.18 16.73
C ASN A 383 -1.42 -0.67 17.50
N LYS A 384 -1.62 -1.81 18.17
CA LYS A 384 -0.59 -2.49 18.97
C LYS A 384 0.61 -2.94 18.15
N GLU A 385 0.40 -3.47 16.94
CA GLU A 385 1.50 -3.91 16.07
C GLU A 385 2.44 -2.74 15.75
N VAL A 386 1.89 -1.59 15.37
CA VAL A 386 2.68 -0.40 15.06
C VAL A 386 3.38 0.15 16.28
N ARG A 387 2.70 0.18 17.42
CA ARG A 387 3.28 0.65 18.68
C ARG A 387 4.50 -0.18 19.07
N LEU A 388 4.35 -1.49 19.14
CA LEU A 388 5.44 -2.40 19.54
C LEU A 388 6.59 -2.36 18.53
N GLY A 389 6.29 -2.49 17.24
CA GLY A 389 7.34 -2.54 16.22
C GLY A 389 8.14 -1.24 16.11
N LEU A 390 7.49 -0.09 16.30
CA LEU A 390 8.16 1.20 16.32
C LEU A 390 9.09 1.32 17.53
N MET A 391 8.63 0.92 18.71
CA MET A 391 9.47 0.91 19.91
C MET A 391 10.67 -0.01 19.71
N GLU A 392 10.46 -1.28 19.37
CA GLU A 392 11.55 -2.25 19.12
C GLU A 392 12.57 -1.76 18.09
N SER A 393 12.12 -1.08 17.04
CA SER A 393 13.00 -0.58 15.98
C SER A 393 13.78 0.68 16.37
N LEU A 394 13.20 1.55 17.19
CA LEU A 394 13.86 2.78 17.64
C LEU A 394 14.80 2.51 18.82
N LEU A 395 14.49 1.55 19.68
CA LEU A 395 15.24 1.27 20.91
C LEU A 395 16.76 1.13 20.71
N PRO A 396 17.28 0.39 19.72
CA PRO A 396 18.72 0.27 19.50
C PRO A 396 19.44 1.59 19.17
N TYR A 397 18.69 2.62 18.73
CA TYR A 397 19.24 3.93 18.39
C TYR A 397 19.20 4.92 19.57
N TYR A 398 18.38 4.64 20.58
CA TYR A 398 18.26 5.47 21.79
C TYR A 398 18.97 4.87 23.00
N VAL A 399 19.32 3.58 22.96
CA VAL A 399 20.06 2.89 24.01
C VAL A 399 21.52 2.71 23.59
N ASN A 400 22.44 3.31 24.35
CA ASN A 400 23.88 3.32 24.03
C ASN A 400 24.55 1.92 24.07
N ASN A 401 23.93 0.94 24.72
CA ASN A 401 24.43 -0.43 24.83
C ASN A 401 23.66 -1.37 23.90
N LYS A 402 24.34 -1.86 22.86
CA LYS A 402 23.82 -2.80 21.85
C LYS A 402 23.80 -4.26 22.31
N THR A 403 23.62 -4.52 23.60
CA THR A 403 23.55 -5.90 24.11
C THR A 403 22.12 -6.43 23.95
N PRO A 404 21.93 -7.70 23.53
CA PRO A 404 20.60 -8.32 23.43
C PRO A 404 19.78 -8.18 24.72
N GLU A 405 20.46 -8.27 25.86
CA GLU A 405 19.88 -8.14 27.20
C GLU A 405 19.30 -6.75 27.45
N ALA A 406 19.95 -5.68 26.97
CA ALA A 406 19.45 -4.31 27.11
C ALA A 406 18.19 -4.09 26.25
N THR A 407 18.18 -4.62 25.03
CA THR A 407 17.00 -4.54 24.13
C THR A 407 15.80 -5.28 24.73
N THR A 408 16.01 -6.48 25.26
CA THR A 408 14.97 -7.28 25.93
C THR A 408 14.47 -6.60 27.21
N MET A 409 15.37 -6.04 28.02
CA MET A 409 15.01 -5.33 29.25
C MET A 409 14.14 -4.10 28.96
N VAL A 410 14.43 -3.34 27.89
CA VAL A 410 13.61 -2.19 27.52
C VAL A 410 12.26 -2.59 26.90
N ALA A 411 12.20 -3.70 26.16
CA ALA A 411 10.92 -4.24 25.69
C ALA A 411 10.00 -4.61 26.87
N TYR A 412 10.55 -5.23 27.91
CA TYR A 412 9.81 -5.52 29.14
C TYR A 412 9.44 -4.27 29.94
N LEU A 413 10.35 -3.29 30.03
CA LEU A 413 10.07 -2.01 30.66
C LEU A 413 8.87 -1.31 29.98
N PHE A 414 8.83 -1.33 28.66
CA PHE A 414 7.73 -0.77 27.88
C PHE A 414 6.41 -1.52 28.11
N TYR A 415 6.45 -2.86 28.12
CA TYR A 415 5.29 -3.70 28.42
C TYR A 415 4.69 -3.39 29.79
N ASP A 416 5.52 -3.27 30.82
CA ASP A 416 5.08 -3.00 32.18
C ASP A 416 4.47 -1.58 32.29
N ILE A 417 5.10 -0.56 31.68
CA ILE A 417 4.56 0.80 31.62
C ILE A 417 3.20 0.83 30.91
N GLN A 418 3.04 0.09 29.81
CA GLN A 418 1.79 0.07 29.04
C GLN A 418 0.64 -0.57 29.82
N ASN A 419 0.93 -1.58 30.64
CA ASN A 419 -0.07 -2.25 31.47
C ASN A 419 -0.34 -1.53 32.81
N GLY A 420 0.31 -0.39 33.04
CA GLY A 420 0.19 0.37 34.30
C GLY A 420 0.93 -0.26 35.47
N ASP A 421 1.78 -1.25 35.22
CA ASP A 421 2.62 -1.91 36.23
C ASP A 421 3.93 -1.13 36.42
N MET A 422 3.81 0.03 37.08
CA MET A 422 4.94 0.91 37.33
C MET A 422 5.98 0.30 38.27
N ASP A 423 5.57 -0.63 39.14
CA ASP A 423 6.47 -1.30 40.08
C ASP A 423 7.38 -2.30 39.35
N ALA A 424 6.82 -3.11 38.44
CA ALA A 424 7.61 -3.99 37.59
C ALA A 424 8.56 -3.19 36.66
N ALA A 425 8.08 -2.07 36.12
CA ALA A 425 8.92 -1.18 35.32
C ALA A 425 10.10 -0.61 36.12
N LEU A 426 9.84 -0.09 37.33
CA LEU A 426 10.89 0.45 38.21
C LEU A 426 11.89 -0.63 38.65
N HIS A 427 11.44 -1.86 38.87
CA HIS A 427 12.31 -2.97 39.25
C HIS A 427 13.29 -3.36 38.14
N ARG A 428 12.92 -3.18 36.86
CA ARG A 428 13.79 -3.43 35.72
C ARG A 428 14.82 -2.34 35.46
N LEU A 429 14.69 -1.19 36.12
CA LEU A 429 15.68 -0.09 36.04
C LEU A 429 16.78 -0.19 37.11
N GLN A 430 16.67 -1.14 38.04
CA GLN A 430 17.67 -1.45 39.07
C GLN A 430 18.67 -2.48 38.56
#